data_AF-A0A8X6VE26-F1
#
_entry.id   AF-A0A8X6VE26-F1
#
_cell.length_a   1.000
_cell.length_b   1.000
_cell.length_c   1.000
_cell.angle_alpha   90.00
_cell.angle_beta   90.00
_cell.angle_gamma   90.00
#
_symmetry.space_group_name_H-M   'P 1'
#
loop_
_entity.id
_entity.type
_entity.pdbx_description
1 polymer ?
#
loop_
_entity_poly.entity_id
_entity_poly.type
_entity_poly.pdbx_seq_one_letter_code
_entity_poly.pdbx_strand_id
1 'polypeptide(L)'
;MILDGGSLPRAICPATDSDSKNRARKLFQRTLNPLHKSEANRLPAFIKRELKIHSQASWNAKLTALNTQNLANTKILTQKLSNIPNLNSSSGIASKDEQKANLITNTFEDNYMENKRPDDFKHNIDSNVTNTLEKLFSYPPPTPILPTNPEEICSYIKVFKNTKDPG
;
A
#
# COMPACT_ATOMS: atom_id res chain seq x y z
N MET A 1 10.00 -30.58 -31.83
CA MET A 1 10.18 -29.41 -32.71
C MET A 1 9.35 -28.27 -32.14
N ILE A 2 10.02 -27.43 -31.36
CA ILE A 2 10.18 -25.98 -31.56
C ILE A 2 8.91 -25.21 -31.18
N LEU A 3 9.01 -24.60 -29.99
CA LEU A 3 8.10 -23.58 -29.48
C LEU A 3 8.26 -22.34 -30.36
N ASP A 4 7.26 -22.02 -31.16
CA ASP A 4 7.21 -20.74 -31.86
C ASP A 4 6.96 -19.64 -30.84
N GLY A 5 8.06 -18.97 -30.47
CA GLY A 5 8.06 -17.73 -29.73
C GLY A 5 7.33 -16.67 -30.54
N GLY A 6 6.06 -16.47 -30.21
CA GLY A 6 5.28 -15.32 -30.64
C GLY A 6 5.98 -14.05 -30.17
N SER A 7 6.83 -13.50 -31.04
CA SER A 7 7.39 -12.16 -30.93
C SER A 7 6.21 -11.20 -30.92
N LEU A 8 5.78 -10.80 -29.72
CA LEU A 8 4.92 -9.64 -29.52
C LEU A 8 5.47 -8.51 -30.40
N PRO A 9 4.66 -7.86 -31.25
CA PRO A 9 5.15 -6.78 -32.08
C PRO A 9 5.74 -5.75 -31.14
N ARG A 10 7.06 -5.58 -31.27
CA ARG A 10 7.85 -4.53 -30.60
C ARG A 10 7.02 -3.27 -30.78
N ALA A 11 6.49 -2.73 -29.67
CA ALA A 11 5.77 -1.48 -29.70
C ALA A 11 6.66 -0.53 -30.51
N ILE A 12 6.14 -0.10 -31.66
CA ILE A 12 6.76 0.95 -32.45
C ILE A 12 6.64 2.15 -31.53
N CYS A 13 7.62 2.33 -30.65
CA CYS A 13 7.86 3.58 -29.99
C CYS A 13 8.01 4.55 -31.15
N PRO A 14 7.07 5.50 -31.36
CA PRO A 14 7.31 6.53 -32.35
C PRO A 14 8.66 7.12 -31.96
N ALA A 15 9.55 7.30 -32.93
CA ALA A 15 10.71 8.14 -32.76
C ALA A 15 10.19 9.55 -32.42
N THR A 16 9.90 9.70 -31.12
CA THR A 16 9.91 10.86 -30.26
C THR A 16 9.32 12.12 -30.88
N ASP A 17 8.00 12.29 -30.75
CA ASP A 17 7.37 13.61 -30.91
C ASP A 17 8.04 14.68 -30.01
N SER A 18 8.65 14.25 -28.90
CA SER A 18 9.58 15.05 -28.08
C SER A 18 10.79 15.57 -28.86
N ASP A 19 11.41 14.76 -29.71
CA ASP A 19 12.57 15.14 -30.51
C ASP A 19 12.17 16.04 -31.66
N SER A 20 10.97 15.85 -32.24
CA SER A 20 10.37 16.78 -33.20
C SER A 20 10.16 18.17 -32.59
N LYS A 21 9.63 18.25 -31.36
CA LYS A 21 9.50 19.51 -30.60
C LYS A 21 10.85 20.19 -30.37
N ASN A 22 11.86 19.41 -29.94
CA ASN A 22 13.20 19.93 -29.66
C ASN A 22 13.90 20.39 -30.95
N ARG A 23 13.70 19.67 -32.06
CA ARG A 23 14.19 20.03 -33.39
C ARG A 23 13.59 21.34 -33.89
N ALA A 24 12.26 21.51 -33.80
CA ALA A 24 11.59 22.75 -34.21
C ALA A 24 12.07 23.97 -33.40
N ARG A 25 12.29 23.80 -32.08
CA ARG A 25 12.88 24.85 -31.23
C ARG A 25 14.29 25.23 -31.64
N LYS A 26 15.16 24.24 -31.87
CA LYS A 26 16.54 24.48 -32.35
C LYS A 26 16.56 25.16 -33.72
N LEU A 27 15.67 24.76 -34.63
CA LEU A 27 15.53 25.39 -35.95
C LEU A 27 15.08 26.85 -35.86
N PHE A 28 14.11 27.17 -35.01
CA PHE A 28 13.68 28.55 -34.78
C PHE A 28 14.82 29.41 -34.21
N GLN A 29 15.56 28.90 -33.22
CA GLN A 29 16.71 29.62 -32.65
C GLN A 29 17.81 29.90 -33.69
N ARG A 30 18.04 28.98 -34.63
CA ARG A 30 19.07 29.12 -35.67
C ARG A 30 18.67 30.05 -36.81
N THR A 31 17.39 30.06 -37.18
CA THR A 31 16.92 30.71 -38.42
C THR A 31 16.04 31.93 -38.18
N LEU A 32 15.52 32.09 -36.96
CA LEU A 32 14.52 33.08 -36.57
C LEU A 32 13.25 33.09 -37.46
N ASN A 33 13.03 32.02 -38.23
CA ASN A 33 11.89 31.92 -39.15
C ASN A 33 10.58 31.71 -38.37
N PRO A 34 9.55 32.57 -38.55
CA PRO A 34 8.26 32.44 -37.88
C PRO A 34 7.56 31.09 -38.10
N LEU A 35 7.79 30.41 -39.22
CA LEU A 35 7.21 29.10 -39.51
C LEU A 35 7.66 28.04 -38.49
N HIS A 36 8.95 28.04 -38.13
CA HIS A 36 9.47 27.12 -37.12
C HIS A 36 8.99 27.45 -35.71
N LYS A 37 8.71 28.74 -35.42
CA LYS A 37 8.07 29.15 -34.16
C LYS A 37 6.63 28.60 -34.07
N SER A 38 5.87 28.71 -35.16
CA SER A 38 4.51 28.16 -35.25
C SER A 38 4.51 26.64 -35.04
N GLU A 39 5.43 25.94 -35.71
CA GLU A 39 5.61 24.50 -35.57
C GLU A 39 5.99 24.09 -34.13
N ALA A 40 6.95 24.79 -33.52
CA ALA A 40 7.37 24.56 -32.14
C ALA A 40 6.25 24.78 -31.11
N ASN A 41 5.27 25.65 -31.41
CA ASN A 41 4.10 25.89 -30.57
C ASN A 41 2.96 24.88 -30.83
N ARG A 42 2.81 24.41 -32.07
CA ARG A 42 1.80 23.41 -32.47
C ARG A 42 2.09 22.03 -31.88
N LEU A 43 3.36 21.60 -31.93
CA LEU A 43 3.75 20.24 -31.54
C LEU A 43 3.40 19.89 -30.08
N PRO A 44 3.65 20.74 -29.06
CA PRO A 44 3.23 20.44 -27.69
C PRO A 44 1.72 20.25 -27.53
N ALA A 45 0.91 21.07 -28.21
CA ALA A 45 -0.55 20.97 -28.15
C ALA A 45 -1.05 19.69 -28.84
N PHE A 46 -0.42 19.31 -29.95
CA PHE A 46 -0.68 18.07 -30.66
C PHE A 46 -0.36 16.85 -29.77
N ILE A 47 0.84 16.78 -29.20
CA ILE A 47 1.26 15.69 -28.30
C ILE A 47 0.32 15.55 -27.12
N LYS A 48 -0.03 16.66 -26.47
CA LYS A 48 -0.95 16.65 -25.32
C LYS A 48 -2.33 16.09 -25.71
N ARG A 49 -2.82 16.43 -26.90
CA ARG A 49 -4.08 15.91 -27.43
C ARG A 49 -3.99 14.41 -27.69
N GLU A 50 -2.95 13.95 -28.39
CA GLU A 50 -2.75 12.53 -28.68
C GLU A 50 -2.62 11.70 -27.41
N LEU A 51 -1.85 12.16 -26.42
CA LEU A 51 -1.74 11.51 -25.12
C LEU A 51 -3.08 11.42 -24.40
N LYS A 52 -3.91 12.47 -24.48
CA LYS A 52 -5.26 12.47 -23.89
C LYS A 52 -6.16 11.45 -24.61
N ILE A 53 -6.13 11.43 -25.93
CA ILE A 53 -6.92 10.47 -26.74
C ILE A 53 -6.49 9.04 -26.43
N HIS A 54 -5.19 8.76 -26.45
CA HIS A 54 -4.65 7.45 -26.14
C HIS A 54 -4.98 7.00 -24.71
N SER A 55 -4.82 7.90 -23.73
CA SER A 55 -5.19 7.63 -22.34
C SER A 55 -6.68 7.30 -22.23
N GLN A 56 -7.55 8.09 -22.87
CA GLN A 56 -8.99 7.84 -22.87
C GLN A 56 -9.35 6.53 -23.55
N ALA A 57 -8.73 6.21 -24.69
CA ALA A 57 -8.95 4.96 -25.41
C ALA A 57 -8.51 3.76 -24.58
N SER A 58 -7.35 3.84 -23.91
CA SER A 58 -6.87 2.82 -22.98
C SER A 58 -7.83 2.63 -21.80
N TRP A 59 -8.35 3.73 -21.25
CA TRP A 59 -9.36 3.71 -20.20
C TRP A 59 -10.64 3.04 -20.63
N ASN A 60 -11.19 3.42 -21.78
CA ASN A 60 -12.40 2.83 -22.34
C ASN A 60 -12.20 1.33 -22.60
N ALA A 61 -11.08 0.92 -23.20
CA ALA A 61 -10.77 -0.48 -23.43
C ALA A 61 -10.72 -1.30 -22.13
N LYS A 62 -10.09 -0.74 -21.08
CA LYS A 62 -10.06 -1.38 -19.75
C LYS A 62 -11.46 -1.51 -19.15
N LEU A 63 -12.31 -0.49 -19.30
CA LEU A 63 -13.69 -0.53 -18.82
C LEU A 63 -14.53 -1.55 -19.57
N THR A 64 -14.43 -1.63 -20.90
CA THR A 64 -15.15 -2.61 -21.72
C THR A 64 -14.70 -4.04 -21.44
N ALA A 65 -13.43 -4.24 -21.06
CA ALA A 65 -12.90 -5.55 -20.69
C ALA A 65 -13.27 -6.00 -19.26
N LEU A 66 -13.92 -5.14 -18.45
CA LEU A 66 -14.36 -5.53 -17.11
C LEU A 66 -15.56 -6.48 -17.19
N ASN A 67 -15.45 -7.59 -16.46
CA ASN A 67 -16.54 -8.53 -16.24
C ASN A 67 -16.59 -8.93 -14.76
N THR A 68 -17.56 -9.75 -14.37
CA THR A 68 -17.76 -10.21 -12.98
C THR A 68 -16.57 -10.99 -12.43
N GLN A 69 -15.80 -11.66 -13.29
CA GLN A 69 -14.61 -12.44 -12.90
C GLN A 69 -13.36 -11.55 -12.68
N ASN A 70 -13.27 -10.42 -13.40
CA ASN A 70 -12.11 -9.52 -13.39
C ASN A 70 -12.36 -8.23 -12.60
N LEU A 71 -13.44 -8.15 -11.84
CA LEU A 71 -13.82 -6.96 -11.07
C LEU A 71 -12.74 -6.55 -10.03
N ALA A 72 -11.93 -7.49 -9.54
CA ALA A 72 -10.80 -7.20 -8.66
C ALA A 72 -9.75 -6.25 -9.30
N ASN A 73 -9.65 -6.24 -10.63
CA ASN A 73 -8.74 -5.34 -11.37
C ASN A 73 -9.21 -3.87 -11.33
N THR A 74 -10.43 -3.59 -10.87
CA THR A 74 -10.92 -2.21 -10.67
C THR A 74 -10.12 -1.43 -9.63
N LYS A 75 -9.41 -2.09 -8.71
CA LYS A 75 -8.48 -1.43 -7.77
C LYS A 75 -7.27 -0.83 -8.47
N ILE A 76 -6.73 -1.52 -9.49
CA ILE A 76 -5.65 -1.02 -10.36
C ILE A 76 -6.12 0.20 -11.14
N LEU A 77 -7.41 0.21 -11.52
CA LEU A 77 -8.03 1.33 -12.21
C LEU A 77 -8.24 2.54 -11.27
N THR A 78 -8.79 2.32 -10.09
CA THR A 78 -9.12 3.44 -9.18
C THR A 78 -7.92 3.98 -8.40
N GLN A 79 -6.74 3.33 -8.49
CA GLN A 79 -5.54 3.60 -7.69
C GLN A 79 -5.80 3.62 -6.16
N LYS A 80 -6.97 3.16 -5.72
CA LYS A 80 -7.33 3.03 -4.31
C LYS A 80 -6.82 1.68 -3.82
N LEU A 81 -5.52 1.64 -3.54
CA LEU A 81 -4.92 0.53 -2.81
C LEU A 81 -5.33 0.68 -1.34
N SER A 82 -6.34 -0.07 -0.93
CA SER A 82 -6.67 -0.22 0.50
C SER A 82 -5.59 -1.06 1.16
N ASN A 83 -5.08 -0.65 2.32
CA ASN A 83 -4.14 -1.45 3.11
C ASN A 83 -4.79 -2.70 3.74
N ILE A 84 -6.11 -2.83 3.59
CA ILE A 84 -6.87 -3.99 4.05
C ILE A 84 -6.81 -5.06 2.94
N PRO A 85 -6.35 -6.29 3.26
CA PRO A 85 -6.34 -7.39 2.30
C PRO A 85 -7.77 -7.67 1.80
N ASN A 86 -7.88 -8.08 0.54
CA ASN A 86 -9.19 -8.44 0.00
C ASN A 86 -9.74 -9.65 0.77
N LEU A 87 -10.97 -9.51 1.26
CA LEU A 87 -11.78 -10.65 1.70
C LEU A 87 -12.12 -11.45 0.43
N ASN A 88 -11.28 -12.43 0.10
CA ASN A 88 -11.48 -13.32 -1.03
C ASN A 88 -11.87 -14.70 -0.50
N SER A 89 -12.97 -15.24 -1.00
CA SER A 89 -13.28 -16.67 -0.82
C SER A 89 -12.40 -17.51 -1.74
N SER A 90 -12.17 -18.78 -1.41
CA SER A 90 -11.62 -19.78 -2.36
C SER A 90 -12.43 -19.84 -3.67
N SER A 91 -13.69 -19.42 -3.64
CA SER A 91 -14.62 -19.41 -4.77
C SER A 91 -14.70 -18.05 -5.49
N GLY A 92 -13.86 -17.07 -5.14
CA GLY A 92 -13.83 -15.74 -5.75
C GLY A 92 -14.60 -14.66 -4.96
N ILE A 93 -15.18 -13.69 -5.70
CA ILE A 93 -15.89 -12.53 -5.14
C ILE A 93 -17.31 -12.94 -4.73
N ALA A 94 -17.63 -12.80 -3.44
CA ALA A 94 -18.98 -13.03 -2.92
C ALA A 94 -19.97 -12.01 -3.52
N SER A 95 -20.98 -12.52 -4.23
CA SER A 95 -21.94 -11.67 -4.96
C SER A 95 -23.26 -11.51 -4.19
N LYS A 96 -23.72 -12.55 -3.50
CA LYS A 96 -24.93 -12.51 -2.65
C LYS A 96 -24.59 -12.07 -1.23
N ASP A 97 -25.55 -11.49 -0.53
CA ASP A 97 -25.34 -10.97 0.83
C ASP A 97 -25.05 -12.08 1.84
N GLU A 98 -25.69 -13.24 1.71
CA GLU A 98 -25.37 -14.43 2.52
C GLU A 98 -23.93 -14.90 2.33
N GLN A 99 -23.44 -14.89 1.08
CA GLN A 99 -22.05 -15.27 0.79
C GLN A 99 -21.05 -14.27 1.40
N LYS A 100 -21.40 -12.98 1.42
CA LYS A 100 -20.57 -11.94 2.05
C LYS A 100 -20.54 -12.12 3.56
N ALA A 101 -21.69 -12.36 4.19
CA ALA A 101 -21.80 -12.59 5.63
C ALA A 101 -20.93 -13.78 6.05
N ASN A 102 -21.06 -14.91 5.35
CA ASN A 102 -20.27 -16.11 5.65
C ASN A 102 -18.76 -15.86 5.43
N LEU A 103 -18.38 -15.14 4.38
CA LEU A 103 -16.98 -14.82 4.13
C LEU A 103 -16.39 -13.94 5.25
N ILE A 104 -17.15 -12.96 5.74
CA ILE A 104 -16.75 -12.11 6.87
C ILE A 104 -16.56 -12.97 8.13
N THR A 105 -17.55 -13.80 8.47
CA THR A 105 -17.48 -14.68 9.65
C THR A 105 -16.27 -15.61 9.59
N ASN A 106 -16.09 -16.34 8.49
CA ASN A 106 -14.96 -17.26 8.33
C ASN A 106 -13.60 -16.54 8.44
N THR A 107 -13.49 -15.35 7.84
CA THR A 107 -12.25 -14.58 7.92
C THR A 107 -11.94 -14.16 9.36
N PHE A 108 -12.96 -13.76 10.12
CA PHE A 108 -12.76 -13.41 11.53
C PHE A 108 -12.40 -14.62 12.37
N GLU A 109 -13.05 -15.76 12.16
CA GLU A 109 -12.69 -17.01 12.84
C GLU A 109 -11.21 -17.35 12.57
N ASP A 110 -10.78 -17.43 11.31
CA ASP A 110 -9.41 -17.81 10.95
C ASP A 110 -8.34 -16.87 11.56
N ASN A 111 -8.62 -15.57 11.65
CA ASN A 111 -7.65 -14.57 12.11
C ASN A 111 -7.71 -14.29 13.62
N TYR A 112 -8.83 -14.57 14.28
CA TYR A 112 -9.06 -14.26 15.70
C TYR A 112 -9.37 -15.50 16.51
N MET A 113 -8.56 -16.55 16.32
CA MET A 113 -8.53 -17.66 17.25
C MET A 113 -7.98 -17.20 18.60
N GLU A 114 -8.54 -17.74 19.69
CA GLU A 114 -7.96 -17.57 21.03
C GLU A 114 -6.49 -17.98 20.97
N ASN A 115 -5.61 -17.01 21.19
CA ASN A 115 -4.19 -17.25 21.28
C ASN A 115 -3.95 -17.97 22.60
N LYS A 116 -4.11 -19.30 22.62
CA LYS A 116 -3.88 -20.14 23.79
C LYS A 116 -2.45 -19.94 24.23
N ARG A 117 -2.24 -19.08 25.23
CA ARG A 117 -0.91 -18.86 25.80
C ARG A 117 -0.55 -20.11 26.60
N PRO A 118 0.72 -20.50 26.65
CA PRO A 118 1.17 -21.59 27.53
C PRO A 118 0.76 -21.40 29.01
N ASP A 119 0.43 -20.16 29.38
CA ASP A 119 0.02 -19.75 30.73
C ASP A 119 -1.48 -19.96 31.01
N ASP A 120 -2.31 -20.27 30.00
CA ASP A 120 -3.75 -20.49 30.18
C ASP A 120 -4.05 -21.79 30.97
N PHE A 121 -3.02 -22.62 31.18
CA PHE A 121 -3.06 -23.68 32.16
C PHE A 121 -2.82 -23.10 33.56
N LYS A 122 -3.90 -22.90 34.32
CA LYS A 122 -3.94 -22.44 35.72
C LYS A 122 -2.78 -22.95 36.62
N HIS A 123 -2.31 -24.17 36.35
CA HIS A 123 -1.22 -24.82 37.08
C HIS A 123 0.17 -24.16 36.90
N ASN A 124 0.43 -23.50 35.77
CA ASN A 124 1.70 -22.81 35.49
C ASN A 124 1.76 -21.41 36.10
N ILE A 125 0.63 -20.71 36.19
CA ILE A 125 0.57 -19.37 36.81
C ILE A 125 0.88 -19.46 38.30
N ASP A 126 0.21 -20.36 39.01
CA ASP A 126 0.37 -20.50 40.46
C ASP A 126 1.82 -20.87 40.82
N SER A 127 2.42 -21.83 40.10
CA SER A 127 3.81 -22.24 40.34
C SER A 127 4.84 -21.17 39.98
N ASN A 128 4.62 -20.40 38.89
CA ASN A 128 5.51 -19.28 38.57
C ASN A 128 5.41 -18.18 39.63
N VAL A 129 4.22 -17.83 40.09
CA VAL A 129 4.04 -16.81 41.14
C VAL A 129 4.73 -17.25 42.42
N THR A 130 4.52 -18.48 42.88
CA THR A 130 5.18 -18.99 44.10
C THR A 130 6.69 -19.01 43.97
N ASN A 131 7.22 -19.54 42.86
CA ASN A 131 8.67 -19.59 42.62
C ASN A 131 9.32 -18.21 42.53
N THR A 132 8.60 -17.22 41.98
CA THR A 132 9.10 -15.85 41.87
C THR A 132 9.12 -15.16 43.23
N LEU A 133 8.09 -15.36 44.04
CA LEU A 133 8.04 -14.86 45.41
C LEU A 133 9.12 -15.51 46.29
N GLU A 134 9.29 -16.82 46.21
CA GLU A 134 10.35 -17.53 46.93
C GLU A 134 11.74 -17.00 46.59
N LYS A 135 12.02 -16.73 45.30
CA LYS A 135 13.28 -16.12 44.87
C LYS A 135 13.46 -14.70 45.41
N LEU A 136 12.40 -13.89 45.40
CA LEU A 136 12.43 -12.52 45.92
C LEU A 136 12.75 -12.47 47.41
N PHE A 137 12.19 -13.39 48.20
CA PHE A 137 12.44 -13.46 49.65
C PHE A 137 13.76 -14.15 50.00
N SER A 138 14.22 -15.11 49.18
CA SER A 138 15.47 -15.85 49.42
C SER A 138 16.72 -15.05 49.03
N TYR A 139 16.60 -14.17 48.03
CA TYR A 139 17.71 -13.34 47.54
C TYR A 139 17.26 -11.88 47.48
N PRO A 140 17.21 -11.16 48.62
CA PRO A 140 16.95 -9.74 48.59
C PRO A 140 18.04 -9.04 47.75
N PRO A 141 17.67 -8.05 46.92
CA PRO A 141 18.64 -7.34 46.11
C PRO A 141 19.74 -6.76 47.01
N PRO A 142 21.03 -6.86 46.61
CA PRO A 142 22.17 -6.50 47.44
C PRO A 142 22.21 -4.99 47.79
N THR A 143 21.45 -4.18 47.05
CA THR A 143 21.35 -2.74 47.28
C THR A 143 19.91 -2.37 47.65
N PRO A 144 19.68 -1.62 48.74
CA PRO A 144 18.37 -1.09 49.05
C PRO A 144 17.91 -0.18 47.91
N ILE A 145 16.70 -0.43 47.43
CA ILE A 145 16.05 0.43 46.42
C ILE A 145 15.81 1.78 47.11
N LEU A 146 16.51 2.81 46.66
CA LEU A 146 16.25 4.16 47.15
C LEU A 146 14.85 4.59 46.69
N PRO A 147 14.03 5.17 47.58
CA PRO A 147 12.74 5.72 47.18
C PRO A 147 12.99 6.84 46.17
N THR A 148 12.33 6.75 45.02
CA THR A 148 12.37 7.79 43.98
C THR A 148 11.91 9.13 44.55
N ASN A 149 12.64 10.21 44.21
CA ASN A 149 12.27 11.58 44.56
C ASN A 149 11.14 12.07 43.61
N PRO A 150 10.06 12.71 44.12
CA PRO A 150 9.06 13.36 43.29
C PRO A 150 9.63 14.30 42.20
N GLU A 151 10.73 15.01 42.47
CA GLU A 151 11.39 15.87 41.47
C GLU A 151 11.95 15.07 40.29
N GLU A 152 12.48 13.87 40.55
CA GLU A 152 13.00 12.96 39.54
C GLU A 152 11.87 12.55 38.58
N ILE A 153 10.72 12.16 39.12
CA ILE A 153 9.51 11.82 38.35
C ILE A 153 9.03 13.02 37.53
N CYS A 154 8.97 14.21 38.13
CA CYS A 154 8.58 15.42 37.40
C CYS A 154 9.52 15.76 36.25
N SER A 155 10.82 15.51 36.41
CA SER A 155 11.79 15.73 35.34
C SER A 155 11.57 14.75 34.17
N TYR A 156 11.31 13.48 34.46
CA TYR A 156 10.94 12.48 33.43
C TYR A 156 9.64 12.85 32.72
N ILE A 157 8.58 13.21 33.46
CA ILE A 157 7.26 13.57 32.90
C ILE A 157 7.37 14.76 31.95
N LYS A 158 8.19 15.77 32.28
CA LYS A 158 8.40 16.96 31.42
C LYS A 158 9.08 16.64 30.09
N VAL A 159 9.91 15.60 30.04
CA VAL A 159 10.65 15.20 28.82
C VAL A 159 9.72 14.49 27.83
N PHE A 160 8.64 13.85 28.31
CA PHE A 160 7.66 13.25 27.42
C PHE A 160 6.88 14.33 26.66
N LYS A 161 7.02 14.33 25.33
CA LYS A 161 6.13 15.13 24.47
C LYS A 161 4.70 14.62 24.67
N ASN A 162 3.80 15.52 25.04
CA ASN A 162 2.38 15.24 25.19
C ASN A 162 1.75 15.06 23.79
N THR A 163 1.93 13.89 23.19
CA THR A 163 1.44 13.54 21.84
C THR A 163 0.27 12.55 21.90
N LYS A 164 -0.37 12.39 23.06
CA LYS A 164 -1.58 11.58 23.17
C LYS A 164 -2.80 12.48 23.12
N ASP A 165 -3.78 12.06 22.32
CA ASP A 165 -5.09 12.69 22.25
C ASP A 165 -5.78 12.63 23.63
N PRO A 166 -6.51 13.69 24.03
CA PRO A 166 -7.34 13.63 25.24
C PRO A 166 -8.46 12.62 24.99
N GLY A 167 -8.43 11.52 25.75
CA GLY A 167 -9.52 10.54 25.79
C GLY A 167 -10.80 11.12 26.36
#